data_AF-A0A2N1JL77-F1
#
_entry.id   AF-A0A2N1JL77-F1
#
_cell.length_a   1.000
_cell.length_b   1.000
_cell.length_c   1.000
_cell.angle_alpha   90.00
_cell.angle_beta   90.00
_cell.angle_gamma   90.00
#
_symmetry.space_group_name_H-M   'P 1'
#
loop_
_entity.id
_entity.type
_entity.pdbx_description
1 polymer ?
#
loop_
_entity_poly.entity_id
_entity_poly.type
_entity_poly.pdbx_seq_one_letter_code
_entity_poly.pdbx_strand_id
1 'polypeptide(L)'
;MENWVNEYIESHSGDSVGVAVLDKNYEAGPNSGIVVVTLRSASTITFVHPEIRQGLPVWVVTFEGRNETLDLDDVALRQLAQDLKDLAELRSFLQEKTDAVVLTH
;
A
#
# COMPACT_ATOMS: atom_id res chain seq x y z
N MET A 1 9.69 -1.37 8.92
CA MET A 1 8.57 -1.33 7.94
C MET A 1 8.29 -2.70 7.38
N GLU A 2 9.29 -3.46 6.91
CA GLU A 2 9.12 -4.86 6.51
C GLU A 2 8.38 -5.69 7.57
N ASN A 3 8.75 -5.58 8.85
CA ASN A 3 8.02 -6.28 9.92
C ASN A 3 6.52 -5.94 9.98
N TRP A 4 6.11 -4.70 9.74
CA TRP A 4 4.69 -4.32 9.78
C TRP A 4 3.92 -4.80 8.56
N VAL A 5 4.56 -4.81 7.38
CA VAL A 5 3.94 -5.37 6.18
C VAL A 5 3.84 -6.89 6.30
N ASN A 6 4.87 -7.54 6.85
CA ASN A 6 4.82 -8.98 7.14
C ASN A 6 3.75 -9.31 8.19
N GLU A 7 3.61 -8.51 9.25
CA GLU A 7 2.49 -8.63 10.22
C GLU A 7 1.12 -8.53 9.52
N TYR A 8 0.95 -7.62 8.57
CA TYR A 8 -0.29 -7.49 7.80
C TYR A 8 -0.53 -8.72 6.89
N ILE A 9 0.51 -9.18 6.18
CA ILE A 9 0.42 -10.36 5.29
C ILE A 9 0.08 -11.61 6.11
N GLU A 10 0.77 -11.85 7.23
CA GLU A 10 0.55 -13.01 8.10
C GLU A 10 -0.86 -13.03 8.68
N SER A 11 -1.41 -11.86 9.03
CA SER A 11 -2.78 -11.74 9.55
C SER A 11 -3.89 -11.87 8.48
N HIS A 12 -3.55 -11.73 7.20
CA HIS A 12 -4.50 -11.77 6.07
C HIS A 12 -4.25 -12.95 5.10
N SER A 13 -3.62 -14.00 5.61
CA SER A 13 -3.27 -15.24 4.91
C SER A 13 -4.51 -15.98 4.38
N GLY A 14 -4.96 -15.63 3.17
CA GLY A 14 -6.03 -16.37 2.49
C GLY A 14 -6.48 -15.81 1.15
N ASP A 15 -6.55 -14.49 0.97
CA ASP A 15 -7.15 -13.91 -0.25
C ASP A 15 -6.76 -12.44 -0.56
N SER A 16 -5.82 -11.88 0.21
CA SER A 16 -5.42 -10.49 0.09
C SER A 16 -4.57 -10.21 -1.15
N VAL A 17 -4.62 -8.97 -1.64
CA VAL A 17 -3.83 -8.45 -2.77
C VAL A 17 -2.37 -8.93 -2.73
N GLY A 18 -1.77 -9.13 -3.90
CA GLY A 18 -0.33 -9.39 -4.02
C GLY A 18 0.48 -8.16 -3.57
N VAL A 19 0.73 -8.07 -2.26
CA VAL A 19 1.57 -7.04 -1.64
C VAL A 19 3.02 -7.49 -1.71
N ALA A 20 3.87 -6.71 -2.37
CA ALA A 20 5.31 -6.95 -2.43
C ALA A 20 6.04 -5.71 -1.89
N VAL A 21 6.80 -5.88 -0.80
CA VAL A 21 7.68 -4.82 -0.32
C VAL A 21 8.89 -4.77 -1.23
N LEU A 22 9.10 -3.66 -1.95
CA LEU A 22 10.37 -3.40 -2.60
C LEU A 22 11.26 -2.69 -1.60
N ASP A 23 12.32 -3.37 -1.18
CA ASP A 23 13.37 -2.75 -0.37
C ASP A 23 14.12 -1.76 -1.28
N LYS A 24 13.80 -0.48 -1.16
CA LYS A 24 14.49 0.58 -1.90
C LYS A 24 15.85 0.75 -1.21
N ASN A 25 16.90 0.22 -1.82
CA ASN A 25 18.30 0.46 -1.46
C ASN A 25 18.53 1.86 -0.85
N TYR A 26 18.61 1.87 0.47
CA TYR A 26 19.46 2.66 1.36
C TYR A 26 19.60 4.18 1.12
N GLU A 27 18.84 4.97 1.88
CA GLU A 27 19.39 5.87 2.91
C GLU A 27 18.41 5.93 4.10
N ALA A 28 18.92 5.64 5.29
CA ALA A 28 18.14 5.54 6.51
C ALA A 28 17.69 6.94 6.99
N GLY A 29 16.38 7.15 6.95
CA GLY A 29 15.68 8.27 7.58
C GLY A 29 14.20 7.92 7.70
N PRO A 30 13.39 8.70 8.43
CA PRO A 30 11.95 8.46 8.64
C PRO A 30 11.08 8.42 7.35
N ASN A 31 11.69 8.42 6.15
CA ASN A 31 11.07 8.49 4.83
C ASN A 31 11.38 7.28 3.91
N SER A 32 11.97 6.17 4.36
CA SER A 32 12.40 5.08 3.46
C SER A 32 11.48 3.84 3.48
N GLY A 33 10.30 3.92 2.86
CA GLY A 33 9.63 2.68 2.49
C GLY A 33 8.43 2.85 1.59
N ILE A 34 8.61 2.36 0.38
CA ILE A 34 7.58 2.28 -0.65
C ILE A 34 7.09 0.84 -0.66
N VAL A 35 5.81 0.62 -0.38
CA VAL A 35 5.18 -0.69 -0.56
C VAL A 35 4.61 -0.73 -1.97
N VAL A 36 5.04 -1.68 -2.79
CA VAL A 36 4.48 -1.87 -4.13
C VAL A 36 3.36 -2.90 -4.04
N VAL A 37 2.23 -2.52 -4.63
CA VAL A 37 1.01 -3.32 -4.60
C VAL A 37 0.65 -3.64 -6.03
N THR A 38 0.57 -4.93 -6.35
CA THR A 38 0.10 -5.37 -7.66
C THR A 38 -1.37 -5.72 -7.55
N LEU A 39 -2.21 -4.93 -8.22
CA LEU A 39 -3.64 -5.23 -8.32
C LEU A 39 -3.81 -6.42 -9.27
N ARG A 40 -4.57 -7.44 -8.85
CA ARG A 40 -4.65 -8.72 -9.58
C ARG A 40 -5.40 -8.58 -10.91
N SER A 41 -6.31 -7.61 -10.96
CA SER A 41 -7.20 -7.32 -12.07
C SER A 41 -6.77 -6.11 -12.92
N ALA A 42 -5.71 -5.41 -12.50
CA ALA A 42 -5.23 -4.21 -13.19
C ALA A 42 -3.69 -4.16 -13.17
N SER A 43 -3.07 -4.15 -14.35
CA SER A 43 -1.63 -3.89 -14.53
C SER A 43 -1.31 -2.41 -14.30
N THR A 44 -1.65 -1.90 -13.11
CA THR A 44 -1.38 -0.53 -12.67
C THR A 44 -0.34 -0.59 -11.58
N ILE A 45 0.80 0.07 -11.80
CA ILE A 45 1.82 0.20 -10.78
C ILE A 45 1.20 1.04 -9.66
N THR A 46 1.03 0.42 -8.50
CA THR A 46 0.41 1.04 -7.33
C THR A 46 1.42 0.99 -6.20
N PHE A 47 1.59 2.12 -5.52
CA PHE A 47 2.51 2.20 -4.40
C PHE A 47 1.91 2.95 -3.21
N VAL A 48 2.28 2.49 -2.02
CA VAL A 48 1.90 3.07 -0.73
C VAL A 48 3.15 3.64 -0.08
N HIS A 49 3.14 4.92 0.24
CA HIS A 49 4.31 5.63 0.75
C HIS A 49 3.91 6.76 1.71
N PRO A 50 4.79 7.14 2.65
CA PRO A 50 4.55 8.27 3.53
C PRO A 50 4.92 9.60 2.85
N GLU A 51 4.06 10.61 3.01
CA GLU A 51 4.34 12.01 2.65
C GLU A 51 4.29 12.87 3.91
N ILE A 52 5.21 13.82 4.05
CA ILE A 52 5.14 14.81 5.14
C ILE A 52 4.13 15.89 4.78
N ARG A 53 3.02 15.96 5.53
CA ARG A 53 1.99 16.99 5.40
C ARG A 53 1.82 17.71 6.73
N GLN A 54 1.98 19.03 6.72
CA GLN A 54 1.90 19.85 7.94
C GLN A 54 2.81 19.37 9.08
N GLY A 55 3.99 18.83 8.73
CA GLY A 55 4.96 18.31 9.69
C GLY A 55 4.67 16.91 10.22
N LEU A 56 3.60 16.25 9.77
CA LEU A 56 3.24 14.90 10.17
C LEU A 56 3.32 13.93 8.98
N PRO A 57 3.78 12.68 9.19
CA PRO A 57 3.76 11.65 8.16
C PRO A 57 2.33 11.19 7.88
N VAL A 58 1.91 11.30 6.62
CA VAL A 58 0.61 10.85 6.12
C VAL A 58 0.84 9.81 5.03
N TRP A 59 0.25 8.63 5.17
CA TRP A 59 0.34 7.59 4.16
C TRP A 59 -0.57 7.89 2.98
N VAL A 60 0.00 7.78 1.77
CA VAL A 60 -0.65 8.05 0.50
C VAL A 60 -0.55 6.82 -0.39
N VAL A 61 -1.63 6.54 -1.10
CA VAL A 61 -1.68 5.53 -2.17
C VAL A 61 -1.58 6.26 -3.50
N THR A 62 -0.65 5.87 -4.34
CA THR A 62 -0.47 6.43 -5.69
C THR A 62 -0.70 5.35 -6.73
N PHE A 63 -1.50 5.68 -7.75
CA PHE A 63 -1.70 4.87 -8.93
C PHE A 63 -1.00 5.56 -10.10
N GLU A 64 -0.02 4.93 -10.71
CA GLU A 64 0.60 5.49 -11.91
C GLU A 64 -0.37 5.46 -13.09
N GLY A 65 -0.28 6.49 -13.93
CA GLY A 65 -1.06 6.56 -15.15
C GLY A 65 -0.79 5.34 -16.04
N ARG A 66 -1.86 4.77 -16.60
CA ARG A 66 -1.75 3.70 -17.59
C ARG A 66 -1.54 4.30 -18.98
N ASN A 67 -0.72 3.64 -19.79
CA ASN A 67 -0.56 3.97 -21.20
C ASN A 67 -1.70 3.40 -22.07
N GLU A 68 -2.52 2.50 -21.51
CA GLU A 68 -3.60 1.77 -22.20
C GLU A 68 -4.90 1.77 -21.38
N THR A 69 -6.03 1.76 -22.09
CA THR A 69 -7.39 1.62 -21.52
C THR A 69 -7.50 0.32 -20.71
N LEU A 70 -8.33 0.35 -19.66
CA LEU A 70 -8.69 -0.83 -18.87
C LEU A 70 -10.14 -1.21 -19.14
N ASP A 71 -10.36 -2.29 -19.88
CA ASP A 71 -11.68 -2.89 -20.02
C ASP A 71 -11.78 -4.07 -19.05
N LEU A 72 -12.83 -4.08 -18.21
CA LEU A 72 -13.08 -5.12 -17.21
C LEU A 72 -14.47 -5.73 -17.43
N ASP A 73 -14.56 -7.05 -17.31
CA ASP A 73 -15.84 -7.73 -17.12
C ASP A 73 -16.29 -7.65 -15.64
N ASP A 74 -17.49 -8.17 -15.33
CA ASP A 74 -18.05 -8.10 -13.97
C ASP A 74 -17.15 -8.80 -12.93
N VAL A 75 -16.49 -9.90 -13.31
CA VAL A 75 -15.60 -10.65 -12.41
C VAL A 75 -14.36 -9.83 -12.10
N ALA A 76 -13.69 -9.30 -13.13
CA ALA A 76 -12.48 -8.50 -12.96
C ALA A 76 -12.76 -7.16 -12.26
N LEU A 77 -13.93 -6.54 -12.51
CA LEU A 77 -14.35 -5.33 -11.82
C LEU A 77 -14.57 -5.56 -10.32
N ARG A 78 -15.25 -6.66 -9.94
CA ARG A 78 -15.42 -7.04 -8.53
C ARG A 78 -14.08 -7.32 -7.85
N GLN A 79 -13.17 -7.98 -8.56
CA GLN A 79 -11.83 -8.25 -8.04
C GLN A 79 -11.06 -6.95 -7.81
N LEU A 80 -11.12 -5.98 -8.73
CA LEU A 80 -10.49 -4.67 -8.55
C LEU A 80 -11.06 -3.93 -7.35
N ALA A 81 -12.38 -3.97 -7.15
CA ALA A 81 -13.02 -3.35 -6.01
C ALA A 81 -12.55 -3.96 -4.68
N GLN A 82 -12.40 -5.29 -4.63
CA GLN A 82 -11.83 -5.97 -3.46
C GLN A 82 -10.36 -5.58 -3.26
N ASP A 83 -9.57 -5.55 -4.32
CA ASP A 83 -8.16 -5.18 -4.23
C ASP A 83 -7.97 -3.73 -3.70
N LEU A 84 -8.83 -2.80 -4.12
CA LEU A 84 -8.82 -1.42 -3.62
C LEU A 84 -9.26 -1.32 -2.15
N LYS A 85 -10.16 -2.21 -1.71
CA LYS A 85 -10.57 -2.29 -0.30
C LYS A 85 -9.39 -2.74 0.58
N ASP A 86 -8.72 -3.82 0.20
CA ASP A 86 -7.55 -4.34 0.92
C ASP A 86 -6.44 -3.27 0.99
N LEU A 87 -6.21 -2.55 -0.12
CA LEU A 87 -5.24 -1.47 -0.18
C LEU A 87 -5.57 -0.30 0.77
N ALA A 88 -6.86 0.04 0.89
CA ALA A 88 -7.31 1.06 1.83
C ALA A 88 -7.12 0.63 3.30
N GLU A 89 -7.36 -0.65 3.58
CA GLU A 89 -7.12 -1.25 4.90
C GLU A 89 -5.61 -1.23 5.25
N LEU A 90 -4.75 -1.64 4.33
CA LEU A 90 -3.28 -1.58 4.49
C LEU A 90 -2.81 -0.15 4.77
N ARG A 91 -3.27 0.84 3.99
CA ARG A 91 -2.92 2.25 4.22
C ARG A 91 -3.34 2.72 5.61
N SER A 92 -4.53 2.33 6.05
CA SER A 92 -5.08 2.72 7.36
C SER A 92 -4.25 2.12 8.49
N PHE A 93 -3.93 0.82 8.41
CA PHE A 93 -3.05 0.14 9.36
C PHE A 93 -1.67 0.82 9.47
N LEU A 94 -1.06 1.17 8.34
CA LEU A 94 0.22 1.86 8.31
C LEU A 94 0.15 3.26 8.95
N GLN A 95 -0.94 3.99 8.73
CA GLN A 95 -1.17 5.29 9.39
C GLN A 95 -1.33 5.13 10.90
N GLU A 96 -2.16 4.19 11.35
CA GLU A 96 -2.39 3.95 12.79
C GLU A 96 -1.09 3.59 13.53
N LYS A 97 -0.26 2.71 12.95
CA LYS A 97 1.06 2.39 13.50
C LYS A 97 1.97 3.62 13.56
N THR A 98 1.93 4.46 12.53
CA THR A 98 2.74 5.68 12.45
C THR A 98 2.30 6.70 13.49
N ASP A 99 1.00 6.94 13.61
CA ASP A 99 0.43 7.87 14.59
C ASP A 99 0.73 7.42 16.02
N ALA A 100 0.64 6.11 16.30
CA ALA A 100 1.00 5.55 17.60
C ALA A 100 2.47 5.81 17.95
N VAL A 101 3.39 5.71 16.99
CA VAL A 101 4.82 6.01 17.21
C VAL A 101 5.04 7.51 17.42
N VAL A 102 4.44 8.35 16.58
CA VAL A 102 4.61 9.82 16.62
C VAL A 102 4.00 10.44 17.89
N LEU A 103 2.87 9.92 18.39
CA LEU A 103 2.21 10.42 19.60
C LEU A 103 2.87 9.97 20.90
N THR A 104 3.77 8.98 20.84
CA THR A 104 4.46 8.45 22.02
C THR A 104 5.83 9.12 22.24
N HIS A 105 6.23 10.08 21.40
CA HIS A 105 7.48 10.87 21.49
C HIS A 105 7.17 12.37 21.42
#